data_AF-A0A4R4M3U3-F1
#
_entry.id   AF-A0A4R4M3U3-F1
#
_cell.length_a   1.000
_cell.length_b   1.000
_cell.length_c   1.000
_cell.angle_alpha   90.00
_cell.angle_beta   90.00
_cell.angle_gamma   90.00
#
_symmetry.space_group_name_H-M   'P 1'
#
loop_
_entity.id
_entity.type
_entity.pdbx_description
1 polymer ?
#
loop_
_entity_poly.entity_id
_entity_poly.type
_entity_poly.pdbx_seq_one_letter_code
_entity_poly.pdbx_strand_id
1 'polypeptide(L)'
;MEPGGQLNMQELLQQAQAMQEQLFSAQRELAEAEVNGTAGGGLVTATVNGQGEVTGLSIDPKVIDADDPADTAETIADLVLAAIRDAGREAQRLQQEKMGPLAEGLGGGIPGLGGSGGEGGAGGGGGLPGGFPGLGGGTGPGA
;
A
#
# COMPACT_ATOMS: atom_id res chain seq x y z
N MET A 1 -7.67 4.64 -47.99
CA MET A 1 -8.92 4.23 -47.29
C MET A 1 -8.74 2.76 -46.97
N GLU A 2 -8.18 2.45 -45.81
CA GLU A 2 -7.90 1.07 -45.40
C GLU A 2 -9.15 0.46 -44.74
N PRO A 3 -9.76 -0.58 -45.34
CA PRO A 3 -11.04 -1.15 -44.88
C PRO A 3 -10.88 -2.20 -43.76
N GLY A 4 -9.84 -2.12 -42.92
CA GLY A 4 -9.53 -3.11 -41.86
C GLY A 4 -9.73 -2.64 -40.41
N GLY A 5 -10.06 -1.36 -40.17
CA GLY A 5 -10.09 -0.78 -38.81
C GLY A 5 -11.41 -0.94 -38.05
N GLN A 6 -12.53 -1.20 -38.73
CA GLN A 6 -13.87 -1.05 -38.11
C GLN A 6 -14.30 -2.26 -37.27
N LEU A 7 -13.91 -3.48 -37.63
CA LEU A 7 -14.21 -4.69 -36.85
C LEU A 7 -13.45 -4.69 -35.51
N ASN A 8 -12.20 -4.20 -35.52
CA ASN A 8 -11.37 -4.09 -34.33
C ASN A 8 -11.91 -3.08 -33.29
N MET A 9 -12.58 -2.00 -33.72
CA MET A 9 -13.19 -1.04 -32.78
C MET A 9 -14.41 -1.62 -32.05
N GLN A 10 -15.20 -2.47 -32.70
CA GLN A 10 -16.41 -3.02 -32.09
C GLN A 10 -16.08 -4.06 -31.02
N GLU A 11 -15.07 -4.90 -31.25
CA GLU A 11 -14.57 -5.88 -30.27
C GLU A 11 -13.88 -5.17 -29.09
N LEU A 12 -13.08 -4.14 -29.36
CA LEU A 12 -12.44 -3.33 -28.32
C LEU A 12 -13.47 -2.67 -27.39
N LEU A 13 -14.55 -2.11 -27.95
CA LEU A 13 -15.64 -1.53 -27.15
C LEU A 13 -16.34 -2.54 -26.24
N GLN A 14 -16.58 -3.76 -26.73
CA GLN A 14 -17.19 -4.83 -25.93
C GLN A 14 -16.25 -5.29 -24.80
N GLN A 15 -14.97 -5.44 -25.11
CA GLN A 15 -13.96 -5.83 -24.12
C GLN A 15 -13.79 -4.75 -23.04
N ALA A 16 -13.84 -3.46 -23.42
CA ALA A 16 -13.79 -2.34 -22.48
C ALA A 16 -15.01 -2.29 -21.56
N GLN A 17 -16.22 -2.55 -22.07
CA GLN A 17 -17.44 -2.62 -21.24
C GLN A 17 -17.38 -3.78 -20.23
N ALA A 18 -16.99 -4.98 -20.69
CA ALA A 18 -16.85 -6.14 -19.82
C ALA A 18 -15.82 -5.88 -18.69
N MET A 19 -14.70 -5.24 -19.02
CA MET A 19 -13.69 -4.87 -18.04
C MET A 19 -14.21 -3.85 -17.02
N GLN A 20 -14.96 -2.84 -17.45
CA GLN A 20 -15.54 -1.85 -16.54
C GLN A 20 -16.48 -2.51 -15.51
N GLU A 21 -17.30 -3.45 -15.96
CA GLU A 21 -18.19 -4.22 -15.09
C GLU A 21 -17.41 -5.12 -14.12
N GLN A 22 -16.38 -5.82 -14.62
CA GLN A 22 -15.52 -6.66 -13.77
C GLN A 22 -14.76 -5.85 -12.72
N LEU A 23 -14.26 -4.66 -13.04
CA LEU A 23 -13.60 -3.77 -12.08
C LEU A 23 -14.57 -3.30 -10.98
N PHE A 24 -15.83 -3.01 -11.33
CA PHE A 24 -16.83 -2.63 -10.35
C PHE A 24 -17.21 -3.80 -9.45
N SER A 25 -17.40 -5.00 -10.02
CA SER A 25 -17.67 -6.22 -9.26
C SER A 25 -16.52 -6.56 -8.32
N ALA A 26 -15.27 -6.52 -8.80
CA ALA A 26 -14.11 -6.83 -7.99
C ALA A 26 -13.94 -5.86 -6.81
N GLN A 27 -14.19 -4.56 -7.01
CA GLN A 27 -14.17 -3.59 -5.91
C GLN A 27 -15.23 -3.90 -4.85
N ARG A 28 -16.43 -4.28 -5.27
CA ARG A 28 -17.51 -4.67 -4.35
C ARG A 28 -17.18 -5.95 -3.60
N GLU A 29 -16.69 -6.97 -4.31
CA GLU A 29 -16.26 -8.23 -3.72
C GLU A 29 -15.14 -8.02 -2.71
N LEU A 30 -14.18 -7.12 -2.97
CA LEU A 30 -13.14 -6.78 -2.00
C LEU A 30 -13.69 -6.07 -0.76
N ALA A 31 -14.69 -5.21 -0.92
CA ALA A 31 -15.32 -4.56 0.23
C ALA A 31 -16.08 -5.55 1.13
N GLU A 32 -16.69 -6.57 0.54
CA GLU A 32 -17.49 -7.59 1.24
C GLU A 32 -16.66 -8.78 1.73
N ALA A 33 -15.53 -9.07 1.09
CA ALA A 33 -14.67 -10.18 1.48
C ALA A 33 -13.88 -9.84 2.74
N GLU A 34 -13.87 -10.76 3.70
CA GLU A 34 -13.15 -10.65 4.95
C GLU A 34 -12.03 -11.69 5.04
N VAL A 35 -10.90 -11.27 5.58
CA VAL A 35 -9.77 -12.13 5.93
C VAL A 35 -9.44 -11.96 7.40
N ASN A 36 -8.86 -13.01 7.97
CA ASN A 36 -8.49 -13.04 9.37
C ASN A 36 -6.97 -13.14 9.50
N GLY A 37 -6.40 -12.35 10.39
CA GLY A 37 -5.03 -12.49 10.87
C GLY A 37 -5.02 -12.87 12.34
N THR A 38 -4.01 -13.62 12.76
CA THR A 38 -3.93 -14.13 14.14
C THR A 38 -2.59 -13.85 14.80
N ALA A 39 -2.59 -13.78 16.14
CA ALA A 39 -1.39 -13.67 16.95
C ALA A 39 -1.50 -14.53 18.22
N GLY A 40 -0.35 -14.82 18.83
CA GLY A 40 -0.29 -15.56 20.10
C GLY A 40 -0.82 -16.99 20.00
N GLY A 41 -0.73 -17.62 18.81
CA GLY A 41 -1.29 -18.96 18.59
C GLY A 41 -2.82 -18.99 18.47
N GLY A 42 -3.45 -17.87 18.08
CA GLY A 42 -4.90 -17.75 17.93
C GLY A 42 -5.60 -17.09 19.11
N LEU A 43 -4.84 -16.59 20.10
CA LEU A 43 -5.38 -15.84 21.24
C LEU A 43 -5.95 -14.48 20.85
N VAL A 44 -5.42 -13.87 19.78
CA VAL A 44 -5.97 -12.63 19.21
C VAL A 44 -6.20 -12.83 17.72
N THR A 45 -7.39 -12.45 17.26
CA THR A 45 -7.77 -12.48 15.84
C THR A 45 -8.26 -11.11 15.42
N ALA A 46 -7.70 -10.57 14.34
CA ALA A 46 -8.17 -9.35 13.69
C ALA A 46 -8.82 -9.71 12.35
N THR A 47 -9.98 -9.14 12.08
CA THR A 47 -10.71 -9.29 10.81
C THR A 47 -10.58 -8.01 10.02
N VAL A 48 -10.17 -8.13 8.76
CA VAL A 48 -9.95 -7.02 7.85
C VAL A 48 -10.66 -7.32 6.54
N ASN A 49 -11.33 -6.33 5.96
CA ASN A 49 -11.94 -6.49 4.63
C ASN A 49 -10.87 -6.44 3.52
N GLY A 50 -11.23 -6.84 2.30
CA GLY A 50 -10.35 -6.74 1.13
C GLY A 50 -9.98 -5.32 0.73
N GLN A 51 -10.46 -4.27 1.41
CA GLN A 51 -10.00 -2.88 1.26
C GLN A 51 -8.92 -2.49 2.29
N GLY A 52 -8.63 -3.37 3.26
CA GLY A 52 -7.67 -3.11 4.34
C GLY A 52 -8.29 -2.44 5.57
N GLU A 53 -9.61 -2.30 5.64
CA GLU A 53 -10.30 -1.78 6.82
C GLU A 53 -10.50 -2.87 7.87
N VAL A 54 -10.20 -2.56 9.13
CA VAL A 54 -10.43 -3.48 10.25
C VAL A 54 -11.93 -3.50 10.56
N THR A 55 -12.58 -4.65 10.36
CA THR A 55 -14.01 -4.85 10.62
C THR A 55 -14.27 -5.57 11.94
N GLY A 56 -13.27 -6.26 12.50
CA GLY A 56 -13.41 -7.03 13.72
C GLY A 56 -12.12 -7.23 14.50
N LEU A 57 -12.28 -7.40 15.83
CA LEU A 57 -11.20 -7.80 16.74
C LEU A 57 -11.78 -8.75 17.79
N SER A 58 -11.11 -9.88 18.00
CA SER A 58 -11.45 -10.86 19.02
C SER A 58 -10.22 -11.20 19.85
N ILE A 59 -10.39 -11.26 21.17
CA ILE A 59 -9.34 -11.54 22.15
C ILE A 59 -9.85 -12.68 23.05
N ASP A 60 -9.11 -13.78 23.09
CA ASP A 60 -9.41 -14.93 23.95
C ASP A 60 -9.16 -14.54 25.42
N PRO A 61 -10.12 -14.75 26.34
CA PRO A 61 -9.94 -14.42 27.76
C PRO A 61 -8.71 -15.05 28.41
N LYS A 62 -8.14 -16.12 27.85
CA LYS A 62 -6.91 -16.76 28.35
C LYS A 62 -5.68 -15.86 28.35
N VAL A 63 -5.67 -14.79 27.55
CA VAL A 63 -4.58 -13.81 27.56
C VAL A 63 -4.73 -12.78 28.68
N ILE A 64 -5.87 -12.76 29.39
CA ILE A 64 -6.15 -11.79 30.45
C ILE A 64 -5.71 -12.40 31.79
N ASP A 65 -4.64 -11.86 32.38
CA ASP A 65 -4.28 -12.12 33.77
C ASP A 65 -4.91 -11.06 34.67
N ALA A 66 -5.75 -11.50 35.61
CA ALA A 66 -6.44 -10.62 36.55
C ALA A 66 -5.54 -10.16 37.71
N ASP A 67 -4.46 -10.91 37.99
CA ASP A 67 -3.52 -10.60 39.06
C ASP A 67 -2.47 -9.57 38.61
N ASP A 68 -2.21 -9.47 37.30
CA ASP A 68 -1.33 -8.44 36.71
C ASP A 68 -1.95 -7.73 35.49
N PRO A 69 -2.77 -6.69 35.72
CA PRO A 69 -3.43 -5.97 34.65
C PRO A 69 -2.47 -5.10 33.81
N ALA A 70 -1.32 -4.72 34.34
CA ALA A 70 -0.37 -3.87 33.62
C ALA A 70 0.39 -4.68 32.57
N ASP A 71 0.95 -5.83 32.95
CA ASP A 71 1.62 -6.75 32.03
C ASP A 71 0.65 -7.36 31.01
N THR A 72 -0.59 -7.63 31.44
CA THR A 72 -1.67 -8.10 30.55
C THR A 72 -1.96 -7.09 29.44
N ALA A 73 -2.06 -5.80 29.77
CA ALA A 73 -2.36 -4.77 28.78
C ALA A 73 -1.24 -4.63 27.74
N GLU A 74 0.03 -4.71 28.15
CA GLU A 74 1.18 -4.67 27.24
C GLU A 74 1.18 -5.88 26.29
N THR A 75 0.98 -7.08 26.85
CA THR A 75 0.92 -8.32 26.06
C THR A 75 -0.22 -8.28 25.04
N ILE A 76 -1.40 -7.82 25.43
CA ILE A 76 -2.54 -7.70 24.51
C ILE A 76 -2.24 -6.69 23.41
N ALA A 77 -1.64 -5.54 23.74
CA ALA A 77 -1.32 -4.51 22.75
C ALA A 77 -0.39 -5.05 21.66
N ASP A 78 0.65 -5.80 22.05
CA ASP A 78 1.59 -6.43 21.11
C ASP A 78 0.92 -7.48 20.24
N LEU A 79 0.06 -8.32 20.82
CA LEU A 79 -0.67 -9.35 20.09
C LEU A 79 -1.68 -8.75 19.11
N VAL A 80 -2.41 -7.70 19.51
CA VAL A 80 -3.33 -6.98 18.62
C VAL A 80 -2.57 -6.38 17.44
N LEU A 81 -1.44 -5.72 17.70
CA LEU A 81 -0.62 -5.15 16.64
C LEU A 81 -0.10 -6.23 15.67
N ALA A 82 0.31 -7.38 16.19
CA ALA A 82 0.73 -8.51 15.39
C ALA A 82 -0.42 -9.09 14.55
N ALA A 83 -1.61 -9.27 15.12
CA ALA A 83 -2.78 -9.79 14.43
C ALA A 83 -3.27 -8.87 13.31
N ILE A 84 -3.29 -7.55 13.54
CA ILE A 84 -3.65 -6.56 12.51
C ILE A 84 -2.64 -6.57 11.36
N ARG A 85 -1.34 -6.63 11.66
CA ARG A 85 -0.30 -6.74 10.63
C ARG A 85 -0.45 -8.02 9.81
N ASP A 86 -0.82 -9.12 10.46
CA ASP A 86 -1.08 -10.39 9.79
C ASP A 86 -2.31 -10.31 8.88
N ALA A 87 -3.42 -9.79 9.38
CA ALA A 87 -4.66 -9.61 8.62
C ALA A 87 -4.45 -8.68 7.42
N GLY A 88 -3.67 -7.59 7.60
CA GLY A 88 -3.31 -6.69 6.51
C GLY A 88 -2.52 -7.36 5.40
N ARG A 89 -1.61 -8.30 5.72
CA ARG A 89 -0.89 -9.09 4.70
C ARG A 89 -1.84 -10.01 3.94
N GLU A 90 -2.79 -10.64 4.62
CA GLU A 90 -3.80 -11.47 3.94
C GLU A 90 -4.73 -10.62 3.07
N ALA A 91 -5.09 -9.41 3.51
CA ALA A 91 -5.91 -8.50 2.71
C ALA A 91 -5.18 -8.07 1.43
N GLN A 92 -3.88 -7.78 1.53
CA GLN A 92 -3.03 -7.49 0.37
C GLN A 92 -2.91 -8.66 -0.60
N ARG A 93 -2.90 -9.91 -0.10
CA ARG A 93 -2.92 -11.11 -0.97
C ARG A 93 -4.27 -11.24 -1.68
N LEU A 94 -5.36 -11.10 -0.95
CA LEU A 94 -6.72 -11.15 -1.52
C LEU A 94 -6.90 -10.06 -2.60
N GLN A 95 -6.40 -8.85 -2.37
CA GLN A 95 -6.39 -7.78 -3.37
C GLN A 95 -5.63 -8.19 -4.64
N GLN A 96 -4.43 -8.77 -4.49
CA GLN A 96 -3.63 -9.24 -5.63
C GLN A 96 -4.33 -10.37 -6.40
N GLU A 97 -5.00 -11.29 -5.70
CA GLU A 97 -5.75 -12.38 -6.33
C GLU A 97 -6.94 -11.88 -7.14
N LYS A 98 -7.67 -10.88 -6.61
CA LYS A 98 -8.87 -10.33 -7.26
C LYS A 98 -8.55 -9.31 -8.35
N MET A 99 -7.54 -8.47 -8.16
CA MET A 99 -7.18 -7.38 -9.08
C MET A 99 -6.07 -7.76 -10.07
N GLY A 100 -5.23 -8.75 -9.75
CA GLY A 100 -4.11 -9.17 -10.61
C GLY A 100 -4.53 -9.53 -12.04
N PRO A 101 -5.53 -10.41 -12.23
CA PRO A 101 -6.01 -10.75 -13.57
C PRO A 101 -6.58 -9.56 -14.36
N LEU A 102 -7.20 -8.60 -13.66
CA LEU A 102 -7.73 -7.36 -14.25
C LEU A 102 -6.60 -6.41 -14.67
N ALA A 103 -5.55 -6.30 -13.84
CA ALA A 103 -4.37 -5.50 -14.13
C ALA A 103 -3.55 -6.07 -15.30
N GLU A 104 -3.48 -7.40 -15.44
CA GLU A 104 -2.86 -8.07 -16.59
C GLU A 104 -3.66 -7.86 -17.88
N GLY A 105 -4.99 -7.98 -17.81
CA GLY A 105 -5.89 -7.73 -18.95
C GLY A 105 -5.88 -6.27 -19.45
N LEU A 106 -5.51 -5.33 -18.58
CA LEU A 106 -5.31 -3.91 -18.88
C LEU A 106 -3.95 -3.59 -19.54
N GLY A 107 -3.11 -4.59 -19.80
CA GLY A 107 -1.80 -4.39 -20.40
C GLY A 107 -0.66 -4.19 -19.40
N GLY A 108 -0.78 -4.74 -18.18
CA GLY A 108 0.35 -4.92 -17.26
C GLY A 108 1.01 -3.65 -16.73
N GLY A 109 0.39 -2.49 -16.90
CA GLY A 109 0.96 -1.23 -16.46
C GLY A 109 -0.14 -0.23 -16.17
N ILE A 110 -0.44 -0.02 -14.90
CA ILE A 110 -1.06 1.23 -14.46
C ILE A 110 0.10 2.23 -14.36
N PRO A 111 0.24 3.19 -15.30
CA PRO A 111 1.29 4.20 -15.21
C PRO A 111 0.91 5.13 -14.07
N GLY A 112 1.52 4.95 -12.89
CA GLY A 112 1.28 5.77 -11.71
C GLY A 112 1.12 5.02 -10.38
N LEU A 113 0.91 3.69 -10.39
CA LEU A 113 0.88 2.89 -9.14
C LEU A 113 2.19 2.13 -8.86
N GLY A 114 3.20 2.28 -9.73
CA GLY A 114 4.57 1.82 -9.48
C GLY A 114 5.46 2.86 -8.77
N GLY A 115 4.88 3.82 -8.06
CA GLY A 115 5.62 4.93 -7.44
C GLY A 115 5.44 5.03 -5.93
N SER A 116 6.31 4.37 -5.16
CA SER A 116 6.67 4.81 -3.79
C SER A 116 7.92 4.08 -3.26
N GLY A 117 8.95 3.96 -4.11
CA GLY A 117 10.31 3.66 -3.66
C GLY A 117 11.00 4.94 -3.16
N GLY A 118 10.65 5.35 -1.94
CA GLY A 118 11.41 6.21 -1.02
C GLY A 118 12.33 7.29 -1.61
N GLU A 119 11.82 8.52 -1.62
CA GLU A 119 12.62 9.70 -1.32
C GLU A 119 13.33 9.52 0.04
N GLY A 120 14.66 9.47 -0.02
CA GLY A 120 15.55 9.61 1.13
C GLY A 120 16.79 10.37 0.67
N GLY A 121 16.72 11.70 0.70
CA GLY A 121 17.80 12.57 0.27
C GLY A 121 19.05 12.50 1.17
N ALA A 122 20.22 12.72 0.56
CA ALA A 122 21.30 13.57 1.07
C ALA A 122 22.58 13.32 0.23
N GLY A 123 23.18 14.40 -0.28
CA GLY A 123 24.58 14.37 -0.72
C GLY A 123 24.85 14.99 -2.09
N GLY A 124 24.57 16.29 -2.21
CA GLY A 124 25.16 17.10 -3.27
C GLY A 124 26.69 17.09 -3.18
N GLY A 125 27.36 16.86 -4.31
CA GLY A 125 28.82 16.84 -4.41
C GLY A 125 29.33 17.17 -5.81
N GLY A 126 28.63 18.04 -6.55
CA GLY A 126 29.08 18.58 -7.83
C GLY A 126 29.90 19.85 -7.63
N GLY A 127 31.12 19.72 -7.10
CA GLY A 127 32.06 20.83 -6.93
C GLY A 127 32.98 20.97 -8.15
N LEU A 128 32.67 21.95 -9.00
CA LEU A 128 33.52 22.41 -10.11
C LEU A 128 34.82 23.03 -9.53
N PRO A 129 36.02 22.67 -10.02
CA PRO A 129 37.26 23.38 -9.67
C PRO A 129 37.32 24.72 -10.44
N GLY A 130 36.60 25.72 -9.95
CA GLY A 130 36.69 27.11 -10.40
C GLY A 130 37.89 27.79 -9.74
N GLY A 131 38.85 28.22 -10.56
CA GLY A 131 40.08 28.86 -10.13
C GLY A 131 39.87 30.13 -9.29
N PHE A 132 40.78 30.33 -8.33
CA PHE A 132 40.98 31.59 -7.65
C PHE A 132 41.99 32.46 -8.42
N PRO A 133 41.57 33.65 -8.86
CA PRO A 133 42.42 34.82 -8.91
C PRO A 133 41.97 35.82 -7.84
N GLY A 134 42.95 36.36 -7.11
CA GLY A 134 42.74 37.21 -5.94
C GLY A 134 42.26 38.64 -6.21
N LEU A 135 42.72 39.54 -5.32
CA LEU A 135 42.33 40.95 -5.10
C LEU A 135 41.18 41.03 -4.07
N GLY A 136 41.33 41.61 -2.88
CA GLY A 136 42.27 42.64 -2.46
C GLY A 136 41.47 43.87 -2.01
N GLY A 137 41.65 44.27 -0.75
CA GLY A 137 41.40 45.64 -0.28
C GLY A 137 39.97 45.98 0.15
N GLY A 138 39.82 46.56 1.35
CA GLY A 138 38.59 47.26 1.72
C GLY A 138 38.30 47.35 3.21
N THR A 139 39.22 47.92 3.99
CA THR A 139 38.96 48.44 5.33
C THR A 139 37.88 49.53 5.32
N GLY A 140 36.93 49.46 6.26
CA GLY A 140 36.07 50.57 6.66
C GLY A 140 34.68 50.11 7.12
N PRO A 141 34.23 50.55 8.31
CA PRO A 141 33.32 51.69 8.25
C PRO A 141 33.71 52.80 9.22
N GLY A 142 33.54 54.03 8.75
CA GLY A 142 33.48 55.22 9.59
C GLY A 142 32.05 55.51 10.02
N ALA A 143 31.99 56.40 11.02
CA ALA A 143 30.82 57.10 11.58
C ALA A 143 29.88 56.24 12.45
#